data_AF-A0A2G9TP09-F1
#
_entry.id   AF-A0A2G9TP09-F1
#
_cell.length_a   1.000
_cell.length_b   1.000
_cell.length_c   1.000
_cell.angle_alpha   90.00
_cell.angle_beta   90.00
_cell.angle_gamma   90.00
#
_symmetry.space_group_name_H-M   'P 1'
#
loop_
_entity.id
_entity.type
_entity.pdbx_description
1 polymer ?
#
loop_
_entity_poly.entity_id
_entity_poly.type
_entity_poly.pdbx_seq_one_letter_code
_entity_poly.pdbx_strand_id
1 'polypeptide(L)' 'MEFHGEVVTEKVPFNLPDGSPAFRDFSMLALQRFSTPDAAARNRLIFPTKVLHWYNAPVEMDEQKIREASILAGAV' A
#
# COMPACT_ATOMS: atom_id res chain seq x y z
N MET A 1 41.15 -13.50 25.81
CA MET A 1 40.58 -13.99 24.53
C MET A 1 39.51 -13.00 24.14
N GLU A 2 39.86 -12.05 23.29
CA GLU A 2 38.91 -11.08 22.76
C GLU A 2 38.10 -11.77 21.65
N PHE A 3 36.79 -11.87 21.85
CA PHE A 3 35.89 -12.36 20.83
C PHE A 3 35.70 -11.23 19.81
N HIS A 4 36.50 -11.23 18.74
CA HIS A 4 36.18 -10.51 17.50
C HIS A 4 35.05 -11.26 16.78
N GLY A 5 33.85 -11.22 17.37
CA GLY A 5 32.64 -11.57 16.67
C GLY A 5 32.35 -10.45 15.69
N GLU A 6 32.65 -10.67 14.41
CA GLU A 6 32.09 -9.87 13.33
C GLU A 6 30.57 -9.97 13.47
N VAL A 7 29.95 -8.88 13.94
CA VAL A 7 28.51 -8.71 13.84
C VAL A 7 28.23 -8.59 12.36
N VAL A 8 27.89 -9.71 11.71
CA VAL A 8 27.31 -9.71 10.37
C VAL A 8 26.03 -8.90 10.49
N THR A 9 26.13 -7.63 10.10
CA THR A 9 25.00 -6.72 10.08
C THR A 9 23.95 -7.32 9.16
N GLU A 10 22.76 -7.42 9.73
CA GLU A 10 21.51 -7.92 9.18
C GLU A 10 21.41 -7.73 7.65
N LYS A 11 21.03 -8.82 6.95
CA LYS A 11 20.78 -8.87 5.51
C LYS A 11 20.14 -7.57 5.02
N VAL A 12 20.88 -6.80 4.21
CA VAL A 12 20.31 -5.70 3.45
C VAL A 12 19.10 -6.27 2.69
N PRO A 13 17.88 -5.74 2.88
CA PRO A 13 16.73 -6.19 2.11
C PRO A 13 17.06 -5.96 0.64
N PHE A 14 17.06 -7.03 -0.16
CA PHE A 14 17.27 -6.90 -1.59
C PHE A 14 16.14 -6.05 -2.18
N ASN A 15 16.43 -5.28 -3.22
CA ASN A 15 15.38 -4.57 -3.95
C ASN A 15 14.66 -5.54 -4.88
N LEU A 16 13.36 -5.35 -5.04
CA LEU A 16 12.54 -6.02 -6.03
C LEU A 16 12.95 -5.55 -7.45
N PRO A 17 12.53 -6.26 -8.51
CA PRO A 17 12.91 -5.91 -9.89
C PRO A 17 12.49 -4.50 -10.33
N ASP A 18 11.48 -3.92 -9.68
CA ASP A 18 11.03 -2.54 -9.90
C ASP A 18 11.85 -1.50 -9.10
N GLY A 19 12.87 -1.93 -8.36
CA GLY A 19 13.73 -1.11 -7.51
C GLY A 19 13.14 -0.79 -6.13
N SER A 20 11.93 -1.26 -5.82
CA SER A 20 11.32 -1.07 -4.50
C SER A 20 11.98 -1.98 -3.45
N PRO A 21 11.98 -1.62 -2.15
CA PRO A 21 12.62 -2.45 -1.12
C PRO A 21 11.78 -3.70 -0.84
N ALA A 22 12.43 -4.85 -0.61
CA ALA A 22 11.72 -6.08 -0.21
C ALA A 22 11.06 -5.99 1.18
N PHE A 23 11.44 -5.01 2.01
CA PHE A 23 10.80 -4.71 3.29
C PHE A 23 10.40 -3.24 3.36
N ARG A 24 9.17 -2.98 3.82
CA ARG A 24 8.68 -1.64 4.11
C ARG A 24 7.71 -1.67 5.29
N ASP A 25 7.95 -0.79 6.26
CA ASP A 25 7.02 -0.58 7.36
C ASP A 25 5.90 0.40 6.95
N PHE A 26 4.65 0.01 7.20
CA PHE A 26 3.45 0.78 6.92
C PHE A 26 2.61 1.08 8.18
N SER A 27 3.14 0.77 9.36
CA SER A 27 2.44 0.89 10.65
C SER A 27 1.99 2.32 10.97
N MET A 28 2.77 3.32 10.56
CA MET A 28 2.52 4.74 10.84
C MET A 28 1.93 5.52 9.67
N LEU A 29 1.47 4.84 8.60
CA LEU A 29 0.89 5.54 7.46
C LEU A 29 -0.48 6.16 7.80
N ALA A 30 -0.63 7.44 7.45
CA ALA A 30 -1.90 8.16 7.59
C ALA A 30 -3.06 7.58 6.76
N LEU A 31 -2.74 6.79 5.73
CA LEU A 31 -3.73 6.16 4.85
C LEU A 31 -4.37 4.89 5.45
N GLN A 32 -3.90 4.44 6.62
CA GLN A 32 -4.51 3.30 7.33
C GLN A 32 -5.91 3.65 7.82
N ARG A 33 -6.90 2.81 7.49
CA ARG A 33 -8.31 3.09 7.78
C ARG A 33 -8.79 2.59 9.14
N PHE A 34 -7.95 1.85 9.87
CA PHE A 34 -8.28 1.22 11.15
C PHE A 34 -7.41 1.72 12.31
N SER A 35 -6.76 2.88 12.16
CA SER A 35 -5.84 3.43 13.17
C SER A 35 -6.54 4.02 14.40
N THR A 36 -7.82 4.39 14.28
CA THR A 36 -8.63 4.89 15.40
C THR A 36 -10.02 4.23 15.39
N PRO A 37 -10.72 4.14 16.55
CA PRO A 37 -12.06 3.55 16.61
C PRO A 37 -13.07 4.25 15.70
N ASP A 38 -13.03 5.59 15.61
CA ASP A 38 -13.92 6.37 14.76
C ASP A 38 -13.69 6.14 13.26
N ALA A 39 -12.42 6.06 12.84
CA ALA A 39 -12.09 5.72 11.45
C ALA A 39 -12.50 4.28 11.14
N ALA A 40 -12.22 3.35 12.05
CA ALA A 40 -12.55 1.94 11.92
C ALA A 40 -14.05 1.71 11.73
N ALA A 41 -14.90 2.38 12.52
CA ALA A 41 -16.35 2.27 12.46
C ALA A 41 -16.96 2.69 11.11
N ARG A 42 -16.25 3.51 10.32
CA ARG A 42 -16.68 3.95 8.98
C ARG A 42 -16.35 2.94 7.87
N ASN A 43 -15.58 1.90 8.17
CA ASN A 43 -15.23 0.87 7.19
C ASN A 43 -16.33 -0.19 7.09
N ARG A 44 -16.72 -0.52 5.86
CA ARG A 44 -17.58 -1.68 5.58
C ARG A 44 -16.68 -2.89 5.31
N LEU A 45 -16.88 -3.96 6.07
CA LEU A 45 -16.29 -5.26 5.73
C LEU A 45 -17.10 -5.86 4.59
N ILE A 46 -16.53 -5.87 3.38
CA ILE A 46 -17.18 -6.36 2.17
C ILE A 46 -16.34 -7.50 1.62
N PHE A 47 -16.99 -8.58 1.19
CA PHE A 47 -16.32 -9.65 0.48
C PHE A 47 -15.70 -9.13 -0.84
N PRO A 48 -14.61 -9.73 -1.34
CA PRO A 48 -14.07 -9.37 -2.64
C PRO A 48 -15.13 -9.48 -3.75
N THR A 49 -15.28 -8.44 -4.57
CA THR A 49 -16.21 -8.42 -5.71
C THR A 49 -15.54 -7.84 -6.97
N LYS A 50 -16.22 -7.94 -8.11
CA LYS A 50 -15.78 -7.31 -9.37
C LYS A 50 -16.06 -5.79 -9.43
N VAL A 51 -16.68 -5.21 -8.40
CA VAL A 51 -17.08 -3.81 -8.34
C VAL A 51 -16.32 -3.10 -7.23
N LEU A 52 -15.70 -1.96 -7.56
CA LEU A 52 -14.99 -1.12 -6.62
C LEU A 52 -15.79 0.14 -6.32
N HIS A 53 -15.90 0.50 -5.04
CA HIS A 53 -16.41 1.79 -4.60
C HIS A 53 -15.22 2.67 -4.20
N TRP A 54 -14.94 3.71 -4.99
CA TRP A 54 -13.85 4.64 -4.73
C TRP A 54 -14.35 5.89 -3.98
N TYR A 55 -13.44 6.53 -3.27
CA TYR A 55 -13.69 7.77 -2.52
C TYR A 55 -12.56 8.77 -2.82
N ASN A 56 -12.76 10.04 -2.45
CA ASN A 56 -11.74 11.09 -2.58
C ASN A 56 -11.26 11.33 -4.03
N ALA A 57 -12.15 11.10 -5.01
CA ALA A 57 -11.89 11.50 -6.39
C ALA A 57 -11.92 13.04 -6.51
N PRO A 58 -11.06 13.64 -7.36
CA PRO A 58 -11.18 15.05 -7.72
C PRO A 58 -12.55 15.36 -8.34
N VAL A 59 -12.99 16.62 -8.25
CA VAL A 59 -14.32 17.04 -8.73
C VAL A 59 -14.44 16.90 -10.25
N GLU A 60 -13.33 17.14 -10.95
CA GLU A 60 -13.18 17.01 -12.40
C GLU A 60 -13.00 15.55 -12.87
N MET A 61 -13.13 14.57 -11.98
CA MET A 61 -13.04 13.17 -12.36
C MET A 61 -14.27 12.74 -13.16
N ASP A 62 -14.04 12.16 -14.34
CA ASP A 62 -15.07 11.62 -15.22
C ASP A 62 -14.78 10.15 -15.56
N GLU A 63 -15.72 9.52 -16.26
CA GLU A 63 -15.61 8.12 -16.67
C GLU A 63 -14.36 7.86 -17.52
N GLN A 64 -14.02 8.79 -18.42
CA GLN A 64 -12.87 8.65 -19.30
C GLN A 64 -11.57 8.61 -18.50
N LYS A 65 -11.37 9.55 -17.57
CA LYS A 65 -10.18 9.60 -16.71
C LYS A 65 -10.07 8.37 -15.81
N ILE A 66 -11.20 7.86 -15.30
CA ILE A 66 -11.21 6.61 -14.52
C ILE A 66 -10.77 5.43 -15.38
N ARG A 67 -11.29 5.35 -16.62
CA ARG A 67 -10.92 4.30 -17.57
C ARG A 67 -9.43 4.36 -17.92
N GLU A 68 -8.91 5.54 -18.21
CA GLU A 68 -7.50 5.75 -18.51
C GLU A 68 -6.61 5.35 -17.33
N ALA A 69 -6.93 5.79 -16.11
CA ALA A 69 -6.21 5.40 -14.90
C ALA A 69 -6.24 3.89 -14.65
N SER A 70 -7.37 3.24 -14.92
CA SER A 70 -7.53 1.79 -14.76
C SER A 70 -6.64 1.00 -15.73
N ILE A 71 -6.57 1.43 -16.99
CA ILE A 71 -5.70 0.82 -18.01
C ILE A 71 -4.23 1.00 -17.63
N LEU A 72 -3.83 2.19 -17.18
CA LEU A 72 -2.46 2.46 -16.71
C LEU A 72 -2.06 1.58 -15.51
N ALA A 73 -3.02 1.25 -14.65
CA ALA A 73 -2.83 0.32 -13.53
C ALA A 73 -2.81 -1.16 -13.95
N GLY A 74 -2.96 -1.47 -15.24
CA GLY A 74 -2.98 -2.84 -15.76
C GLY A 74 -4.32 -3.55 -15.60
N ALA A 75 -5.41 -2.82 -15.34
CA ALA A 75 -6.75 -3.40 -15.40
C ALA A 75 -7.13 -3.69 -16.86
N VAL A 76 -7.68 -4.88 -17.10
CA VAL A 76 -8.10 -5.39 -18.41
C VAL A 76 -9.62 -5.33 -18.55
#